data_AF-A0A962BF53-F1
#
_entry.id   AF-A0A962BF53-F1
#
_cell.length_a   1.000
_cell.length_b   1.000
_cell.length_c   1.000
_cell.angle_alpha   90.00
_cell.angle_beta   90.00
_cell.angle_gamma   90.00
#
_symmetry.space_group_name_H-M   'P 1'
#
loop_
_entity.id
_entity.type
_entity.pdbx_description
1 polymer ?
#
loop_
_entity_poly.entity_id
_entity_poly.type
_entity_poly.pdbx_seq_one_letter_code
_entity_poly.pdbx_strand_id
1 'polypeptide(L)'
;MRVWTEEQRQKQREAIRKWAPWRRSTGPRTAQGKRTSSMNALKHGMRSRPWRNLRHALYTQRLYVNWVQRNLDFIKKARRSELRAHKINKMKSRANELYANASLYGDRSASRARFYDRSPPFPSIKEGYKE
;
A
#
# COMPACT_ATOMS: atom_id res chain seq x y z
N MET A 1 12.43 32.14 -0.17
CA MET A 1 11.94 32.62 1.16
C MET A 1 12.27 34.12 1.23
N ARG A 2 11.31 35.01 1.48
CA ARG A 2 11.57 36.46 1.44
C ARG A 2 12.33 36.91 2.68
N VAL A 3 13.48 37.56 2.50
CA VAL A 3 14.28 38.16 3.58
C VAL A 3 13.86 39.62 3.74
N TRP A 4 13.59 40.05 4.96
CA TRP A 4 13.19 41.42 5.26
C TRP A 4 14.40 42.34 5.34
N THR A 5 14.32 43.49 4.67
CA THR A 5 15.32 44.55 4.84
C THR A 5 15.21 45.18 6.23
N GLU A 6 16.26 45.85 6.70
CA GLU A 6 16.27 46.50 8.02
C GLU A 6 15.17 47.58 8.13
N GLU A 7 15.01 48.39 7.09
CA GLU A 7 13.96 49.41 7.00
C GLU A 7 12.55 48.81 7.12
N GLN A 8 12.31 47.67 6.47
CA GLN A 8 11.03 46.95 6.57
C GLN A 8 10.79 46.44 8.00
N ARG A 9 11.83 45.95 8.69
CA ARG A 9 11.75 45.54 10.09
C ARG A 9 11.46 46.73 11.02
N GLN A 10 12.09 47.89 10.79
CA GLN A 10 11.83 49.10 11.57
C GLN A 10 10.41 49.63 11.35
N LYS A 11 9.97 49.74 10.09
CA LYS A 11 8.61 50.18 9.74
C LYS A 11 7.54 49.29 10.39
N GLN A 12 7.76 47.97 10.43
CA GLN A 12 6.83 47.09 11.17
C GLN A 12 6.93 47.23 12.68
N ARG A 13 8.13 47.40 13.22
CA ARG A 13 8.31 47.64 14.66
C ARG A 13 7.48 48.85 15.11
N GLU A 14 7.54 49.94 14.35
CA GLU A 14 6.76 51.15 14.60
C GLU A 14 5.25 50.90 14.48
N ALA A 15 4.80 50.21 13.43
CA ALA A 15 3.39 49.87 13.25
C ALA A 15 2.86 48.98 14.39
N ILE A 16 3.61 47.95 14.80
CA ILE A 16 3.26 47.07 15.92
C ILE A 16 3.22 47.85 17.24
N ARG A 17 4.15 48.79 17.47
CA ARG A 17 4.12 49.68 18.65
C ARG A 17 2.92 50.63 18.63
N LYS A 18 2.53 51.14 17.45
CA LYS A 18 1.35 51.99 17.28
C LYS A 18 0.05 51.22 17.55
N TRP A 19 -0.07 50.00 17.04
CA TRP A 19 -1.27 49.17 17.22
C TRP A 19 -1.34 48.52 18.60
N ALA A 20 -0.18 48.25 19.23
CA ALA A 20 -0.02 47.72 20.58
C ALA A 20 -1.05 46.64 20.97
N PRO A 21 -1.23 45.57 20.17
CA PRO A 21 -2.31 44.61 20.35
C PRO A 21 -2.32 43.95 21.74
N TRP A 22 -1.16 43.86 22.42
CA TRP A 22 -1.05 43.37 23.79
C TRP A 22 -1.83 44.22 24.81
N ARG A 23 -2.07 45.51 24.56
CA ARG A 23 -2.86 46.37 25.45
C ARG A 23 -4.31 45.93 25.57
N ARG A 24 -4.84 45.25 24.55
CA ARG A 24 -6.19 44.66 24.54
C ARG A 24 -6.18 43.15 24.80
N SER A 25 -5.03 42.56 25.13
CA SER A 25 -4.96 41.13 25.40
C SER A 25 -5.68 40.80 26.70
N THR A 26 -6.79 40.05 26.60
CA THR A 26 -7.59 39.54 27.71
C THR A 26 -7.08 38.19 28.22
N GLY A 27 -5.76 38.00 28.19
CA GLY A 27 -5.13 36.78 28.71
C GLY A 27 -5.39 36.59 30.21
N PRO A 28 -5.24 35.36 30.73
CA PRO A 28 -5.51 35.07 32.14
C PRO A 28 -4.55 35.82 33.07
N ARG A 29 -5.09 36.72 33.89
CA ARG A 29 -4.33 37.54 34.86
C ARG A 29 -4.15 36.84 36.21
N THR A 30 -5.04 35.91 36.56
CA THR A 30 -5.04 35.18 37.83
C THR A 30 -4.25 33.87 37.73
N ALA A 31 -3.73 33.38 38.86
CA ALA A 31 -3.03 32.09 38.93
C ALA A 31 -3.93 30.93 38.45
N GLN A 32 -5.20 30.95 38.82
CA GLN A 32 -6.18 29.96 38.36
C GLN A 32 -6.44 30.03 36.85
N GLY A 33 -6.58 31.24 36.29
CA GLY A 33 -6.72 31.42 34.84
C GLY A 33 -5.50 30.93 34.07
N LYS A 34 -4.29 31.17 34.59
CA LYS A 34 -3.04 30.67 33.98
C LYS A 34 -2.99 29.15 34.00
N ARG A 35 -3.38 28.52 35.12
CA ARG A 35 -3.50 27.06 35.23
C ARG A 35 -4.48 26.50 34.20
N THR A 36 -5.67 27.07 34.07
CA THR A 36 -6.66 26.64 33.06
C THR A 36 -6.14 26.80 31.63
N SER A 37 -5.47 27.90 31.30
CA SER A 37 -4.88 28.10 29.98
C SER A 37 -3.76 27.10 29.68
N SER A 38 -2.94 26.74 30.67
CA SER A 38 -1.90 25.71 30.51
C SER A 38 -2.47 24.33 30.16
N MET A 39 -3.68 24.01 30.67
CA MET A 39 -4.38 22.77 30.34
C MET A 39 -4.86 22.74 28.89
N ASN A 40 -4.98 23.87 28.18
CA ASN A 40 -5.33 23.85 26.76
C ASN A 40 -4.27 23.12 25.93
N ALA A 41 -2.98 23.16 26.32
CA ALA A 41 -1.94 22.37 25.66
C ALA A 41 -2.21 20.85 25.72
N LEU A 42 -2.92 20.40 26.76
CA LEU A 42 -3.30 19.00 26.96
C LEU A 42 -4.62 18.64 26.24
N LYS A 43 -5.45 19.62 25.86
CA LYS A 43 -6.66 19.37 25.05
C LYS A 43 -6.34 18.84 23.66
N HIS A 44 -5.14 19.08 23.14
CA HIS A 44 -4.79 18.69 21.78
C HIS A 44 -4.48 17.19 21.71
N GLY A 45 -5.52 16.40 21.47
CA GLY A 45 -5.54 14.94 21.42
C GLY A 45 -4.32 14.29 20.78
N MET A 46 -3.44 13.77 21.63
CA MET A 46 -2.35 12.89 21.23
C MET A 46 -1.37 13.50 20.22
N ARG A 47 -1.14 14.82 20.24
CA ARG A 47 -0.09 15.47 19.41
C ARG A 47 1.29 15.52 20.05
N SER A 48 1.42 15.05 21.30
CA SER A 48 2.73 14.88 21.94
C SER A 48 3.65 13.96 21.14
N ARG A 49 4.96 14.12 21.30
CA ARG A 49 5.96 13.33 20.57
C ARG A 49 5.82 11.81 20.79
N PRO A 50 5.60 11.28 22.01
CA PRO A 50 5.34 9.85 22.21
C PRO A 50 4.16 9.32 21.39
N TRP A 51 3.03 10.03 21.40
CA TRP A 51 1.84 9.64 20.65
C TRP A 51 2.05 9.67 19.14
N ARG A 52 2.82 10.64 18.62
CA ARG A 52 3.19 10.69 17.19
C ARG A 52 4.06 9.50 16.80
N ASN A 53 5.04 9.16 17.63
CA ASN A 53 5.91 8.01 17.41
C ASN A 53 5.13 6.69 17.43
N LEU A 54 4.23 6.52 18.41
CA LEU A 54 3.36 5.35 18.47
C LEU A 54 2.49 5.22 17.22
N ARG A 55 1.85 6.32 16.78
CA ARG A 55 1.06 6.33 15.55
C ARG A 55 1.89 5.92 14.33
N HIS A 56 3.12 6.40 14.24
CA HIS A 56 4.02 6.04 13.15
C HIS A 56 4.40 4.55 13.20
N ALA A 57 4.75 4.02 14.38
CA ALA A 57 5.09 2.61 14.56
C ALA A 57 3.92 1.67 14.21
N LEU A 58 2.70 2.00 14.63
CA LEU A 58 1.52 1.21 14.29
C LEU A 58 1.21 1.24 12.79
N TYR A 59 1.42 2.40 12.15
CA TYR A 59 1.24 2.53 10.71
C TYR A 59 2.26 1.69 9.93
N THR A 60 3.55 1.75 10.29
CA THR A 60 4.59 0.95 9.63
C THR A 60 4.38 -0.54 9.87
N GLN A 61 3.99 -0.95 11.08
CA GLN A 61 3.63 -2.34 11.39
C GLN A 61 2.48 -2.83 10.49
N ARG A 62 1.41 -2.05 10.34
CA ARG A 62 0.28 -2.39 9.46
C ARG A 62 0.73 -2.58 8.01
N LEU A 63 1.58 -1.69 7.50
CA LEU A 63 2.11 -1.81 6.14
C LEU A 63 2.92 -3.08 5.95
N TYR A 64 3.77 -3.41 6.93
CA TYR A 64 4.57 -4.63 6.90
C TYR A 64 3.69 -5.89 6.88
N VAL A 65 2.70 -5.98 7.77
CA VAL A 65 1.76 -7.11 7.81
C VAL A 65 1.02 -7.25 6.48
N ASN A 66 0.53 -6.15 5.92
CA ASN A 66 -0.14 -6.15 4.62
C ASN A 66 0.79 -6.61 3.49
N TRP A 67 2.06 -6.20 3.51
CA TRP A 67 3.05 -6.63 2.54
C TRP A 67 3.31 -8.14 2.66
N VAL A 68 3.54 -8.67 3.87
CA VAL A 68 3.75 -10.11 4.10
C VAL A 68 2.54 -10.90 3.60
N GLN A 69 1.33 -10.47 3.94
CA GLN A 69 0.10 -11.16 3.53
C GLN A 69 -0.01 -11.25 2.00
N ARG A 70 0.23 -10.13 1.29
CA ARG A 70 0.20 -10.09 -0.17
C ARG A 70 1.24 -11.04 -0.79
N ASN A 71 2.45 -11.08 -0.23
CA ASN A 71 3.50 -11.98 -0.71
C ASN A 71 3.13 -13.44 -0.49
N LEU A 72 2.58 -13.78 0.67
CA LEU A 72 2.10 -15.14 0.95
C LEU A 72 0.98 -15.54 -0.01
N ASP A 73 0.05 -14.65 -0.30
CA ASP A 73 -1.04 -14.92 -1.25
C ASP A 73 -0.51 -15.11 -2.67
N PHE A 74 0.51 -14.34 -3.07
CA PHE A 74 1.19 -14.50 -4.34
C PHE A 74 1.87 -15.88 -4.44
N ILE A 75 2.67 -16.26 -3.45
CA ILE A 75 3.35 -17.57 -3.39
C ILE A 75 2.32 -18.71 -3.44
N LYS A 76 1.25 -18.61 -2.65
CA LYS A 76 0.17 -19.61 -2.65
C LYS A 76 -0.50 -19.73 -4.03
N LYS A 77 -0.73 -18.61 -4.73
CA LYS A 77 -1.30 -18.61 -6.08
C LYS A 77 -0.33 -19.26 -7.09
N ALA A 78 0.95 -18.89 -7.07
CA ALA A 78 1.97 -19.46 -7.94
C ALA A 78 2.07 -20.99 -7.77
N ARG A 79 2.11 -21.47 -6.53
CA ARG A 79 2.12 -22.91 -6.24
C ARG A 79 0.89 -23.64 -6.76
N ARG A 80 -0.31 -23.04 -6.64
CA ARG A 80 -1.54 -23.61 -7.21
C ARG A 80 -1.49 -23.67 -8.74
N SER A 81 -0.94 -22.65 -9.41
CA SER A 81 -0.79 -22.67 -10.86
C SER A 81 0.20 -23.74 -11.33
N GLU A 82 1.33 -23.91 -10.64
CA GLU A 82 2.30 -24.96 -10.93
C GLU A 82 1.69 -26.35 -10.80
N LEU A 83 0.97 -26.62 -9.71
CA LEU A 83 0.27 -27.89 -9.50
C LEU A 83 -0.76 -28.17 -10.60
N ARG A 84 -1.50 -27.13 -11.05
CA ARG A 84 -2.44 -27.24 -12.17
C ARG A 84 -1.73 -27.54 -13.48
N ALA A 85 -0.64 -26.84 -13.78
CA ALA A 85 0.17 -27.05 -14.98
C ALA A 85 0.75 -28.48 -15.00
N HIS A 86 1.28 -28.94 -13.86
CA HIS A 86 1.79 -30.30 -13.71
C HIS A 86 0.70 -31.35 -13.97
N LYS A 87 -0.51 -31.16 -13.41
CA LYS A 87 -1.65 -32.05 -13.65
C LYS A 87 -2.04 -32.09 -15.13
N ILE A 88 -2.08 -30.94 -15.80
CA ILE A 88 -2.37 -30.85 -17.24
C ILE A 88 -1.29 -31.58 -18.04
N ASN A 89 -0.01 -31.35 -17.75
CA ASN A 89 1.09 -32.01 -18.44
C ASN A 89 1.06 -33.54 -18.26
N LYS A 90 0.73 -34.02 -17.05
CA LYS A 90 0.54 -35.46 -16.78
C LYS A 90 -0.64 -36.06 -17.54
N MET A 91 -1.73 -35.31 -17.69
CA MET A 91 -2.86 -35.74 -18.53
C MET A 91 -2.47 -35.81 -20.02
N LYS A 92 -1.71 -34.81 -20.51
CA LYS A 92 -1.21 -34.78 -21.89
C LYS A 92 -0.25 -35.93 -22.18
N SER A 93 0.69 -36.22 -21.27
CA SER A 93 1.63 -37.35 -21.45
C SER A 93 0.88 -38.68 -21.50
N ARG A 94 -0.08 -38.89 -20.59
CA ARG A 94 -0.92 -40.10 -20.58
C ARG A 94 -1.77 -40.22 -21.85
N ALA A 95 -2.33 -39.12 -22.34
CA ALA A 95 -3.05 -39.12 -23.61
C ALA A 95 -2.11 -39.53 -24.75
N ASN A 96 -0.93 -38.94 -24.85
CA ASN A 96 0.09 -39.28 -25.86
C ASN A 96 0.50 -40.76 -25.80
N GLU A 97 0.68 -41.33 -24.61
CA GLU A 97 0.95 -42.76 -24.41
C GLU A 97 -0.20 -43.62 -24.93
N LEU A 98 -1.45 -43.25 -24.66
CA LEU A 98 -2.63 -43.96 -25.19
C LEU A 98 -2.70 -43.89 -26.73
N TYR A 99 -2.39 -42.73 -27.34
CA TYR A 99 -2.32 -42.61 -28.80
C TYR A 99 -1.19 -43.45 -29.40
N ALA A 100 0.00 -43.43 -28.80
CA ALA A 100 1.14 -44.22 -29.25
C ALA A 100 0.82 -45.72 -29.18
N ASN A 101 0.19 -46.18 -28.10
CA ASN A 101 -0.25 -47.56 -27.94
C ASN A 101 -1.36 -47.94 -28.93
N ALA A 102 -2.39 -47.10 -29.12
CA ALA A 102 -3.44 -47.35 -30.11
C ALA A 102 -2.90 -47.40 -31.56
N SER A 103 -1.87 -46.59 -31.85
CA SER A 103 -1.16 -46.60 -33.14
C SER A 103 -0.34 -47.88 -33.36
N LEU A 104 0.19 -48.49 -32.29
CA LEU A 104 1.00 -49.72 -32.35
C LEU A 104 0.16 -50.98 -32.60
N TYR A 105 -1.09 -51.00 -32.15
CA TYR A 105 -2.00 -52.15 -32.30
C TYR A 105 -3.00 -52.03 -33.48
N GLY A 106 -2.81 -51.06 -34.37
CA GLY A 106 -3.55 -50.98 -35.65
C GLY A 106 -5.04 -50.64 -35.53
N ASP A 107 -5.47 -50.10 -34.39
CA ASP A 107 -6.87 -49.80 -34.14
C ASP A 107 -7.24 -48.39 -34.67
N ARG A 108 -7.78 -48.34 -35.90
CA ARG A 108 -8.13 -47.10 -36.61
C ARG A 108 -9.31 -46.32 -36.00
N SER A 109 -9.88 -46.81 -34.90
CA SER A 109 -10.93 -46.13 -34.12
C SER A 109 -10.41 -44.91 -33.34
N ALA A 110 -9.10 -44.83 -33.05
CA ALA A 110 -8.47 -43.74 -32.30
C ALA A 110 -8.22 -42.45 -33.10
N SER A 111 -8.35 -42.50 -34.44
CA SER A 111 -8.12 -41.37 -35.36
C SER A 111 -9.06 -40.17 -35.15
N ARG A 112 -10.09 -40.31 -34.31
CA ARG A 112 -11.12 -39.30 -34.07
C ARG A 112 -10.84 -38.37 -32.88
N ALA A 113 -9.80 -38.65 -32.08
CA ALA A 113 -9.50 -37.84 -30.91
C ALA A 113 -8.53 -36.67 -31.19
N ARG A 114 -8.61 -36.02 -32.36
CA ARG A 114 -8.01 -34.68 -32.57
C ARG A 114 -8.88 -33.60 -31.92
N PHE A 115 -9.00 -33.63 -30.59
CA PHE A 115 -9.91 -32.74 -29.88
C PHE A 115 -9.38 -32.21 -28.55
N TYR A 116 -8.10 -31.79 -28.47
CA TYR A 116 -7.62 -31.02 -27.30
C TYR A 116 -6.71 -29.82 -27.63
N ASP A 117 -6.68 -29.36 -28.88
CA ASP A 117 -6.00 -28.10 -29.25
C ASP A 117 -6.91 -26.84 -29.16
N ARG A 118 -8.09 -26.97 -28.53
CA ARG A 118 -8.90 -25.82 -28.08
C ARG A 118 -8.66 -25.57 -26.60
N SER A 119 -7.44 -25.21 -26.21
CA SER A 119 -7.29 -24.44 -24.97
C SER A 119 -7.88 -23.05 -25.24
N PRO A 120 -8.85 -22.53 -24.46
CA PRO A 120 -9.28 -21.15 -24.61
C PRO A 120 -8.06 -20.24 -24.45
N PRO A 121 -7.93 -19.16 -25.23
CA PRO A 121 -6.76 -18.30 -25.15
C PRO A 121 -6.69 -17.73 -23.74
N PHE A 122 -5.64 -18.08 -23.00
CA PHE A 122 -5.29 -17.32 -21.81
C PHE A 122 -4.93 -15.90 -22.29
N PRO A 123 -5.52 -14.83 -21.73
CA PRO A 123 -5.08 -13.48 -22.06
C PRO A 123 -3.60 -13.36 -21.69
N SER A 124 -2.76 -13.00 -22.67
CA SER A 124 -1.34 -12.84 -22.46
C SER A 124 -1.09 -11.75 -21.42
N ILE A 125 -0.50 -12.11 -20.28
CA ILE A 125 0.04 -11.14 -19.32
C ILE A 125 1.32 -10.56 -19.95
N LYS A 126 1.15 -9.66 -20.90
CA LYS A 126 2.19 -8.77 -21.43
C LYS A 126 1.56 -7.40 -21.59
N GLU A 127 1.65 -6.60 -20.53
CA GLU A 127 1.72 -5.13 -20.49
C GLU A 127 1.24 -4.67 -19.11
N GLY A 128 2.13 -4.04 -18.34
CA GLY A 128 1.80 -3.57 -16.99
C GLY A 128 2.96 -3.41 -16.02
N TYR A 129 4.21 -3.45 -16.48
CA TYR A 129 5.35 -2.90 -15.74
C TYR A 129 6.17 -2.04 -16.70
N LYS A 130 5.72 -0.81 -16.90
CA LYS A 130 6.59 0.34 -17.17
C LYS A 130 6.32 1.37 -16.08
N GLU A 131 7.45 1.87 -15.58
CA GLU A 131 7.71 2.87 -14.53
C GLU A 131 6.66 3.96 -14.32
#